data_AF-A0A530BTD2-F1
#
_entry.id   AF-A0A530BTD2-F1
#
_cell.length_a   1.000
_cell.length_b   1.000
_cell.length_c   1.000
_cell.angle_alpha   90.00
_cell.angle_beta   90.00
_cell.angle_gamma   90.00
#
_symmetry.space_group_name_H-M   'P 1'
#
loop_
_entity.id
_entity.type
_entity.pdbx_description
1 polymer ?
#
loop_
_entity_poly.entity_id
_entity_poly.type
_entity_poly.pdbx_seq_one_letter_code
_entity_poly.pdbx_strand_id
1 'polypeptide(L)'
;EQHSVREFVTVAAAELGMDIRWVGEGVDEEGYDAKTGALIVKIDPRYFRPAEVETLLGDARKAKEKLGWEPKISFSELVREMVREDLRMAERDAVLMKQGYRSHSPRELC
;
A
#
# COMPACT_ATOMS: atom_id res chain seq x y z
N GLU A 1 -5.18 1.26 16.81
CA GLU A 1 -4.06 0.43 16.34
C GLU A 1 -3.11 1.29 15.53
N GLN A 2 -1.88 0.82 15.29
CA GLN A 2 -0.89 1.45 14.43
C GLN A 2 -0.27 0.36 13.56
N HIS A 3 0.02 0.73 12.31
CA HIS A 3 0.68 -0.14 11.33
C HIS A 3 1.81 0.63 10.65
N SER A 4 2.89 -0.07 10.35
CA SER A 4 4.00 0.48 9.57
C SER A 4 3.69 0.54 8.07
N VAL A 5 4.42 1.36 7.32
CA VAL A 5 4.36 1.36 5.84
C VAL A 5 4.73 -0.02 5.28
N ARG A 6 5.69 -0.70 5.92
CA ARG A 6 6.09 -2.07 5.55
C ARG A 6 4.95 -3.07 5.69
N GLU A 7 4.20 -3.01 6.79
CA GLU A 7 3.01 -3.84 6.98
C GLU A 7 1.95 -3.58 5.92
N PHE A 8 1.68 -2.30 5.62
CA PHE A 8 0.72 -1.92 4.57
C PHE A 8 1.09 -2.55 3.22
N VAL A 9 2.35 -2.40 2.79
CA VAL A 9 2.85 -2.98 1.54
C VAL A 9 2.75 -4.51 1.56
N THR A 10 3.09 -5.15 2.68
CA THR A 10 3.04 -6.61 2.80
C THR A 10 1.60 -7.15 2.72
N VAL A 11 0.64 -6.51 3.39
CA VAL A 11 -0.78 -6.87 3.33
C VAL A 11 -1.35 -6.63 1.93
N ALA A 12 -0.99 -5.52 1.29
CA ALA A 12 -1.43 -5.21 -0.07
C ALA A 12 -0.90 -6.23 -1.09
N ALA A 13 0.38 -6.58 -1.01
CA ALA A 13 0.99 -7.58 -1.87
C ALA A 13 0.40 -8.98 -1.69
N ALA A 14 0.08 -9.36 -0.46
CA ALA A 14 -0.56 -10.63 -0.14
C ALA A 14 -1.94 -10.77 -0.79
N GLU A 15 -2.74 -9.69 -0.86
CA GLU A 15 -4.04 -9.69 -1.56
C GLU A 15 -3.89 -9.93 -3.07
N LEU A 16 -2.74 -9.56 -3.66
CA LEU A 16 -2.38 -9.84 -5.05
C LEU A 16 -1.67 -11.19 -5.23
N GLY A 17 -1.58 -12.02 -4.18
CA GLY A 17 -0.94 -13.33 -4.21
C GLY A 17 0.59 -13.30 -4.22
N MET A 18 1.21 -12.16 -3.96
CA MET A 18 2.66 -12.00 -3.82
C MET A 18 3.07 -12.17 -2.35
N ASP A 19 4.26 -12.73 -2.11
CA ASP A 19 4.80 -12.89 -0.77
C ASP A 19 6.10 -12.08 -0.65
N ILE A 20 6.08 -10.97 0.06
CA ILE A 20 7.20 -10.02 0.07
C ILE A 20 8.24 -10.41 1.12
N ARG A 21 9.45 -10.71 0.64
CA ARG A 21 10.66 -10.87 1.43
C ARG A 21 11.49 -9.60 1.38
N TRP A 22 11.68 -8.98 2.54
CA TRP A 22 12.49 -7.78 2.72
C TRP A 22 13.97 -8.15 2.90
N VAL A 23 14.87 -7.47 2.19
CA VAL A 23 16.32 -7.68 2.22
C VAL A 23 17.02 -6.33 2.24
N GLY A 24 18.06 -6.18 3.06
CA GLY A 24 18.78 -4.91 3.24
C GLY A 24 18.25 -4.11 4.42
N GLU A 25 18.77 -2.90 4.59
CA GLU A 25 18.43 -2.00 5.69
C GLU A 25 18.46 -0.54 5.23
N GLY A 26 17.67 0.33 5.87
CA GLY A 26 17.67 1.76 5.58
C GLY A 26 17.26 2.07 4.14
N VAL A 27 18.08 2.84 3.43
CA VAL A 27 17.83 3.22 2.02
C VAL A 27 18.13 2.08 1.03
N ASP A 28 18.90 1.09 1.46
CA ASP A 28 19.28 -0.07 0.64
C ASP A 28 18.32 -1.26 0.86
N GLU A 29 17.24 -1.06 1.63
CA GLU A 29 16.21 -2.07 1.81
C GLU A 29 15.32 -2.21 0.56
N GLU A 30 15.12 -3.46 0.16
CA GLU A 30 14.39 -3.86 -1.03
C GLU A 30 13.38 -4.97 -0.70
N GLY A 31 12.23 -4.94 -1.37
CA GLY A 31 11.17 -5.94 -1.24
C GLY A 31 11.11 -6.83 -2.46
N TYR A 32 11.32 -8.13 -2.28
CA TYR A 32 11.30 -9.15 -3.33
C TYR A 32 10.09 -10.07 -3.19
N ASP A 33 9.44 -10.44 -4.28
CA ASP A 33 8.49 -11.55 -4.24
C ASP A 33 9.24 -12.87 -4.06
N ALA A 34 8.97 -13.57 -2.95
CA ALA A 34 9.62 -14.80 -2.56
C ALA A 34 9.37 -15.94 -3.57
N LYS A 35 8.26 -15.88 -4.32
CA LYS A 35 7.92 -16.92 -5.31
C LYS A 35 8.68 -16.75 -6.62
N THR A 36 8.74 -15.52 -7.12
CA THR A 36 9.31 -15.23 -8.44
C THR A 36 10.77 -14.74 -8.37
N GLY A 37 11.22 -14.28 -7.21
CA GLY A 37 12.48 -13.57 -7.05
C GLY A 37 12.49 -12.17 -7.65
N ALA A 38 11.33 -11.68 -8.14
CA ALA A 38 11.23 -10.35 -8.72
C ALA A 38 11.35 -9.27 -7.65
N LEU A 39 12.08 -8.21 -7.96
CA LEU A 39 12.14 -7.00 -7.16
C LEU A 39 10.84 -6.21 -7.34
N ILE A 40 10.08 -6.03 -6.26
CA ILE A 40 8.77 -5.36 -6.26
C ILE A 40 8.86 -3.95 -5.66
N VAL A 41 9.68 -3.76 -4.62
CA VAL A 41 9.75 -2.49 -3.88
C VAL A 41 11.20 -2.05 -3.72
N LYS A 42 11.44 -0.75 -3.94
CA LYS A 42 12.70 -0.05 -3.66
C LYS A 42 12.43 1.22 -2.89
N ILE A 43 13.37 1.60 -2.04
CA ILE A 43 13.33 2.86 -1.31
C ILE A 43 14.05 3.93 -2.13
N ASP A 44 13.39 5.08 -2.30
CA ASP A 44 13.97 6.24 -2.95
C ASP A 44 14.02 7.41 -1.96
N PRO A 45 15.22 7.90 -1.60
CA PRO A 45 15.39 8.99 -0.63
C PRO A 45 14.65 10.29 -1.01
N ARG A 46 14.28 10.48 -2.28
CA ARG A 46 13.50 11.65 -2.72
C ARG A 46 12.14 11.75 -2.03
N TYR A 47 11.58 10.64 -1.54
CA TYR A 47 10.30 10.63 -0.81
C TYR A 47 10.44 10.91 0.68
N PHE A 48 11.67 11.02 1.22
CA PHE A 48 11.87 11.37 2.63
C PHE A 48 11.53 12.83 2.89
N ARG A 49 10.81 13.07 3.99
CA ARG A 49 10.43 14.43 4.38
C ARG A 49 11.53 15.06 5.24
N PRO A 50 11.89 16.34 5.04
CA PRO A 50 12.88 17.04 5.87
C PRO A 50 12.55 17.04 7.38
N ALA A 51 11.27 16.92 7.72
CA ALA A 51 10.79 16.69 9.08
C ALA A 51 9.84 15.50 9.06
N GLU A 52 10.35 14.32 9.41
CA GLU A 52 9.57 13.08 9.45
C GLU A 52 8.80 12.98 10.76
N VAL A 53 7.57 12.49 10.70
CA VAL A 53 6.79 12.16 11.90
C VAL A 53 6.87 10.66 12.10
N GLU A 54 7.68 10.21 13.04
CA GLU A 54 7.97 8.78 13.22
C GLU A 54 6.74 7.95 13.63
N THR A 55 5.83 8.53 14.40
CA THR A 55 4.67 7.80 14.89
C THR A 55 3.47 8.71 15.14
N LEU A 56 2.29 8.21 14.75
CA LEU A 56 1.00 8.84 15.02
C LEU A 56 0.05 7.77 15.56
N LEU A 57 -0.36 7.91 16.82
CA LEU A 57 -1.34 7.03 17.45
C LEU A 57 -2.42 7.87 18.12
N GLY A 58 -3.64 7.80 17.57
CA GLY A 58 -4.79 8.54 18.08
C GLY A 58 -5.49 7.82 19.23
N ASP A 59 -5.89 8.59 20.26
CA ASP A 59 -6.78 8.13 21.34
C ASP A 59 -8.20 8.61 21.09
N ALA A 60 -9.08 7.67 20.71
CA ALA A 60 -10.48 7.96 20.40
C ALA A 60 -11.46 7.71 21.57
N ARG A 61 -10.98 7.52 22.81
CA ARG A 61 -11.83 7.23 23.98
C ARG A 61 -12.97 8.22 24.17
N LYS A 62 -12.68 9.51 24.05
CA LYS A 62 -13.69 10.59 24.17
C LYS A 62 -14.81 10.47 23.13
N ALA A 63 -14.48 10.08 21.90
CA ALA A 63 -15.45 9.90 20.83
C ALA A 63 -16.31 8.66 21.09
N LYS A 64 -15.70 7.56 21.54
CA LYS A 64 -16.42 6.34 21.94
C LYS A 64 -17.41 6.61 23.07
N GLU A 65 -16.98 7.28 24.13
CA GLU A 65 -17.82 7.58 25.30
C GLU A 65 -18.99 8.51 24.98
N LYS A 66 -18.74 9.57 24.19
CA LYS A 66 -19.76 10.61 23.95
C LYS A 66 -20.65 10.33 22.74
N LEU A 67 -20.13 9.62 21.75
CA LEU A 67 -20.79 9.44 20.45
C LEU A 67 -21.07 7.96 20.15
N GLY A 68 -20.63 7.02 20.99
CA GLY A 68 -20.67 5.60 20.67
C GLY A 68 -19.82 5.24 19.44
N TRP A 69 -18.84 6.09 19.11
CA TRP A 69 -18.05 5.91 17.89
C TRP A 69 -17.06 4.76 18.04
N GLU A 70 -17.08 3.84 17.08
CA GLU A 70 -16.11 2.76 16.93
C GLU A 70 -15.83 2.51 15.43
N PRO A 71 -14.58 2.19 15.05
CA PRO A 71 -14.26 1.84 13.67
C PRO A 71 -14.96 0.52 13.30
N LYS A 72 -15.68 0.53 12.17
CA LYS A 72 -16.40 -0.65 11.67
C LYS A 72 -15.58 -1.49 10.67
N ILE A 73 -14.55 -0.88 10.10
CA ILE A 73 -13.67 -1.48 9.09
C ILE A 73 -12.28 -1.55 9.73
N SER A 74 -11.70 -2.76 9.74
CA SER A 74 -10.35 -2.99 10.20
C SER A 74 -9.31 -2.51 9.18
N PHE A 75 -8.06 -2.32 9.63
CA PHE A 75 -6.94 -2.02 8.74
C PHE A 75 -6.85 -2.98 7.55
N SER A 76 -6.89 -4.29 7.79
CA SER A 76 -6.76 -5.29 6.73
C SER A 76 -7.94 -5.27 5.75
N GLU A 77 -9.16 -4.97 6.21
CA GLU A 77 -10.31 -4.81 5.32
C GLU A 77 -10.16 -3.60 4.40
N LEU A 78 -9.72 -2.47 4.95
CA LEU A 78 -9.46 -1.26 4.18
C LEU A 78 -8.40 -1.51 3.10
N VAL A 79 -7.27 -2.12 3.45
CA VAL A 79 -6.20 -2.42 2.47
C VAL A 79 -6.72 -3.31 1.35
N ARG A 80 -7.49 -4.35 1.67
CA ARG A 80 -8.07 -5.26 0.66
C ARG A 80 -9.05 -4.55 -0.25
N GLU A 81 -9.90 -3.68 0.29
CA GLU A 81 -10.86 -2.91 -0.50
C GLU A 81 -10.13 -2.00 -1.51
N MET A 82 -9.10 -1.28 -1.06
CA MET A 82 -8.28 -0.43 -1.91
C MET A 82 -7.60 -1.22 -3.05
N VAL A 83 -6.90 -2.31 -2.71
CA VAL A 83 -6.16 -3.12 -3.69
C VAL A 83 -7.08 -3.75 -4.74
N ARG A 84 -8.27 -4.21 -4.34
CA ARG A 84 -9.23 -4.80 -5.28
C ARG A 84 -9.74 -3.78 -6.30
N GLU A 85 -10.01 -2.56 -5.86
CA GLU A 85 -10.48 -1.51 -6.77
C GLU A 85 -9.36 -1.07 -7.72
N ASP A 86 -8.13 -0.91 -7.22
CA ASP A 86 -6.97 -0.62 -8.06
C ASP A 86 -6.70 -1.72 -9.10
N LEU A 87 -6.81 -3.00 -8.69
CA LEU A 87 -6.69 -4.13 -9.61
C LEU A 87 -7.77 -4.09 -10.71
N ARG A 88 -9.03 -3.84 -10.32
CA ARG A 88 -10.14 -3.72 -11.27
C ARG A 88 -9.92 -2.59 -12.26
N MET A 89 -9.41 -1.44 -11.81
CA MET A 89 -9.06 -0.32 -12.67
C MET A 89 -7.94 -0.68 -13.64
N ALA A 90 -6.88 -1.35 -13.16
CA ALA A 90 -5.76 -1.80 -13.97
C ALA A 90 -6.17 -2.84 -15.03
N GLU A 91 -7.06 -3.78 -14.67
CA GLU A 91 -7.61 -4.77 -15.61
C GLU A 91 -8.42 -4.12 -16.73
N ARG A 92 -9.26 -3.14 -16.39
CA ARG A 92 -10.03 -2.36 -17.38
C ARG A 92 -9.08 -1.67 -18.37
N ASP A 93 -8.03 -1.05 -17.87
CA ASP A 93 -7.05 -0.35 -18.69
C ASP A 93 -6.26 -1.33 -19.57
N ALA A 94 -5.89 -2.48 -19.04
CA ALA A 94 -5.22 -3.55 -19.81
C ALA A 94 -6.11 -4.09 -20.93
N VAL A 95 -7.43 -4.21 -20.72
CA VAL A 95 -8.39 -4.60 -21.77
C VAL A 95 -8.44 -3.55 -22.88
N LEU A 96 -8.54 -2.26 -22.54
CA LEU A 96 -8.54 -1.17 -23.53
C LEU A 96 -7.26 -1.18 -24.38
N MET A 97 -6.10 -1.37 -23.74
CA MET A 97 -4.81 -1.47 -24.42
C MET A 97 -4.73 -2.69 -25.36
N LYS A 98 -5.23 -3.86 -24.93
CA LYS A 98 -5.27 -5.08 -25.77
C LYS A 98 -6.16 -4.90 -27.01
N GLN A 99 -7.20 -4.07 -26.92
CA GLN A 99 -8.09 -3.75 -28.03
C GLN A 99 -7.58 -2.59 -28.91
N GLY A 100 -6.37 -2.09 -28.67
CA GLY A 100 -5.74 -1.03 -29.47
C GLY A 100 -6.13 0.40 -29.09
N TYR A 101 -6.88 0.59 -28.00
CA TYR A 101 -7.20 1.92 -27.48
C TYR A 101 -6.08 2.43 -26.56
N ARG A 102 -5.80 3.73 -26.62
CA ARG A 102 -4.89 4.37 -25.66
C ARG A 102 -5.61 4.51 -24.32
N SER A 103 -5.12 3.83 -23.29
CA SER A 103 -5.44 4.17 -21.91
C SER A 103 -4.37 5.12 -21.37
N HIS A 104 -4.80 6.27 -20.84
CA HIS A 104 -3.93 7.21 -20.14
C HIS A 104 -3.90 6.85 -18.66
N SER A 105 -2.87 6.12 -18.24
CA SER A 105 -2.54 5.93 -16.82
C SER A 105 -1.56 7.03 -16.41
N PRO A 106 -2.00 8.07 -15.66
CA PRO A 106 -1.10 9.12 -15.19
C PRO A 106 -0.08 8.50 -14.25
N ARG A 107 1.18 8.89 -14.41
CA ARG A 107 2.25 8.57 -13.45
C ARG A 107 2.54 9.83 -12.66
N GLU A 108 2.75 9.67 -11.36
CA GLU A 108 3.34 10.75 -10.58
C GLU A 108 4.71 11.07 -11.17
N LEU A 109 4.97 12.36 -11.38
CA LEU A 109 6.26 12.84 -11.87
C LEU A 109 7.30 12.62 -10.77
N CYS A 110 8.12 11.58 -10.93
CA CYS A 110 9.31 11.35 -10.12
C CYS A 110 10.45 12.26 -10.58
#